data_AF-A0A366EDQ9-F1
#
_entry.id   AF-A0A366EDQ9-F1
#
_cell.length_a   1.000
_cell.length_b   1.000
_cell.length_c   1.000
_cell.angle_alpha   90.00
_cell.angle_beta   90.00
_cell.angle_gamma   90.00
#
_symmetry.space_group_name_H-M   'P 1'
#
loop_
_entity.id
_entity.type
_entity.pdbx_description
1 polymer ?
#
loop_
_entity_poly.entity_id
_entity_poly.type
_entity_poly.pdbx_seq_one_letter_code
_entity_poly.pdbx_strand_id
1 'polypeptide(L)' 'MDGIIFGFFALCAVLFLSMVYNFISIQRPGMYPPKNILKKRAAIMGSGGVITFLIGVLLWVAVK' A
#
# COMPACT_ATOMS: atom_id res chain seq x y z
N MET A 1 18.00 15.66 1.52
CA MET A 1 17.31 14.68 0.65
C MET A 1 16.52 13.65 1.48
N ASP A 2 16.83 13.52 2.77
CA ASP A 2 16.24 12.52 3.68
C ASP A 2 14.75 12.69 3.93
N GLY A 3 14.24 13.93 3.99
CA GLY A 3 12.81 14.18 4.19
C GLY A 3 11.93 13.64 3.05
N ILE A 4 12.43 13.65 1.81
CA ILE A 4 11.71 13.11 0.64
C ILE A 4 11.67 11.59 0.73
N ILE A 5 12.80 10.95 1.05
CA ILE A 5 12.91 9.49 1.22
C ILE A 5 11.98 9.03 2.36
N PHE A 6 11.98 9.74 3.49
CA PHE A 6 11.05 9.48 4.59
C PHE A 6 9.59 9.59 4.17
N GLY A 7 9.24 10.60 3.37
CA GLY A 7 7.89 10.75 2.81
C GLY A 7 7.45 9.55 1.96
N PHE A 8 8.33 9.02 1.11
CA PHE A 8 8.04 7.83 0.31
C PHE A 8 7.83 6.58 1.18
N PHE A 9 8.64 6.38 2.22
CA PHE A 9 8.45 5.26 3.15
C PHE A 9 7.18 5.42 4.00
N ALA A 10 6.84 6.63 4.43
CA ALA A 10 5.59 6.90 5.16
C ALA A 10 4.36 6.66 4.28
N LEU A 11 4.37 7.11 3.02
CA LEU A 11 3.29 6.84 2.05
C LEU A 11 3.13 5.35 1.78
N CYS A 12 4.25 4.63 1.64
CA CYS A 12 4.25 3.19 1.50
C CYS A 12 3.56 2.50 2.69
N ALA A 13 3.87 2.91 3.92
CA ALA A 13 3.24 2.36 5.13
C ALA A 13 1.71 2.59 5.12
N VAL A 14 1.24 3.77 4.71
CA VAL A 14 -0.20 4.08 4.62
C VAL A 14 -0.89 3.23 3.53
N LEU A 15 -0.23 2.99 2.40
CA LEU A 15 -0.75 2.13 1.32
C LEU A 15 -0.89 0.68 1.79
N PHE A 16 0.10 0.16 2.52
CA PHE A 16 0.03 -1.18 3.12
C PHE A 16 -1.05 -1.28 4.20
N LEU A 17 -1.19 -0.29 5.07
CA LEU A 17 -2.29 -0.21 6.05
C LEU A 17 -3.67 -0.25 5.37
N SER A 18 -3.82 0.48 4.26
CA SER A 18 -5.05 0.50 3.48
C SER A 18 -5.33 -0.87 2.83
N MET A 19 -4.29 -1.56 2.35
CA MET A 19 -4.40 -2.93 1.84
C MET A 19 -4.87 -3.90 2.93
N VAL A 20 -4.28 -3.85 4.13
CA VAL A 20 -4.65 -4.70 5.28
C VAL A 20 -6.10 -4.44 5.71
N TYR A 21 -6.52 -3.18 5.77
CA TYR A 21 -7.90 -2.82 6.09
C TYR A 21 -8.91 -3.43 5.09
N ASN A 22 -8.61 -3.34 3.79
CA ASN A 22 -9.44 -3.97 2.77
C ASN A 22 -9.41 -5.51 2.87
N PHE A 23 -8.28 -6.10 3.27
CA PHE A 23 -8.16 -7.55 3.45
C PHE A 23 -8.99 -8.07 4.62
N ILE A 24 -8.97 -7.39 5.76
CA ILE A 24 -9.83 -7.70 6.92
C ILE A 24 -11.30 -7.56 6.53
N SER A 25 -11.64 -6.55 5.74
CA SER A 25 -13.01 -6.31 5.26
C SER A 25 -13.53 -7.44 4.35
N ILE A 26 -12.66 -8.16 3.63
CA ILE A 26 -13.03 -9.32 2.80
C ILE A 26 -13.48 -10.52 3.65
N GLN A 27 -12.92 -10.67 4.85
CA GLN A 27 -13.19 -11.81 5.73
C GLN A 27 -14.55 -11.70 6.43
N ARG A 28 -15.15 -10.51 6.49
CA ARG A 28 -16.47 -10.31 7.10
C ARG A 28 -17.59 -10.86 6.19
N PRO A 29 -18.41 -11.82 6.67
CA PRO A 29 -19.53 -12.37 5.90
C PRO A 29 -20.69 -11.37 5.79
N GLY A 30 -21.44 -11.42 4.69
CA GLY A 30 -22.69 -10.66 4.51
C GLY A 30 -22.55 -9.14 4.28
N MET A 31 -21.33 -8.60 4.15
CA MET A 31 -21.13 -7.17 4.00
C MET A 31 -21.06 -6.72 2.53
N TYR A 32 -21.74 -5.60 2.24
CA TYR A 32 -21.49 -4.77 1.07
C TYR A 32 -20.32 -3.82 1.38
N PRO A 33 -19.39 -3.55 0.45
CA PRO A 33 -19.36 -3.94 -0.96
C PRO A 33 -18.88 -5.39 -1.21
N PRO A 34 -19.27 -6.01 -2.35
CA PRO A 34 -18.95 -7.39 -2.68
C PRO A 34 -17.44 -7.68 -2.69
N LYS A 35 -17.07 -8.91 -2.28
CA LYS A 35 -15.69 -9.38 -2.08
C LYS A 35 -14.77 -9.11 -3.29
N ASN A 36 -15.29 -9.15 -4.51
CA ASN A 36 -14.52 -8.90 -5.73
C ASN A 36 -14.03 -7.45 -5.83
N ILE A 37 -14.83 -6.48 -5.35
CA ILE A 37 -14.45 -5.06 -5.35
C ILE A 37 -13.40 -4.79 -4.28
N LEU A 38 -13.57 -5.38 -3.09
CA LEU A 38 -12.58 -5.29 -2.00
C LEU A 38 -11.25 -5.93 -2.40
N LYS A 39 -11.27 -7.08 -3.08
CA LYS A 39 -10.06 -7.71 -3.64
C LYS A 39 -9.36 -6.81 -4.68
N LYS A 40 -10.11 -6.19 -5.60
CA LYS A 40 -9.54 -5.24 -6.57
C LYS A 40 -8.90 -4.03 -5.86
N ARG A 41 -9.57 -3.46 -4.85
CA ARG A 41 -9.03 -2.34 -4.07
C ARG A 41 -7.77 -2.73 -3.31
N ALA A 42 -7.77 -3.87 -2.63
CA ALA A 42 -6.60 -4.40 -1.94
C ALA A 42 -5.45 -4.67 -2.93
N ALA A 43 -5.73 -5.20 -4.12
CA ALA A 43 -4.73 -5.45 -5.15
C ALA A 43 -4.12 -4.14 -5.68
N ILE A 44 -4.93 -3.12 -5.95
CA ILE A 44 -4.47 -1.80 -6.41
C ILE A 44 -3.65 -1.09 -5.32
N MET A 45 -4.11 -1.12 -4.06
CA MET A 45 -3.39 -0.51 -2.95
C MET A 45 -2.09 -1.26 -2.62
N GLY A 46 -2.10 -2.59 -2.71
CA GLY A 46 -0.92 -3.43 -2.53
C GLY A 46 0.12 -3.23 -3.64
N SER A 47 -0.29 -3.25 -4.91
CA SER A 47 0.62 -3.00 -6.03
C SER A 47 1.19 -1.59 -5.99
N GLY A 48 0.36 -0.59 -5.66
CA GLY A 48 0.79 0.78 -5.42
C GLY A 48 1.84 0.86 -4.30
N GLY A 49 1.57 0.24 -3.14
CA GLY A 49 2.49 0.21 -2.00
C GLY A 49 3.85 -0.43 -2.34
N VAL A 50 3.85 -1.53 -3.09
CA VAL A 50 5.09 -2.20 -3.56
C VAL A 50 5.87 -1.31 -4.53
N ILE A 51 5.21 -0.65 -5.49
CA ILE A 51 5.87 0.25 -6.43
C ILE A 51 6.48 1.44 -5.68
N THR A 52 5.73 2.05 -4.76
CA THR A 52 6.21 3.17 -3.95
C THR A 52 7.39 2.75 -3.05
N PHE A 53 7.36 1.53 -2.52
CA PHE A 53 8.47 0.96 -1.75
C PHE A 53 9.74 0.81 -2.58
N LEU A 54 9.62 0.22 -3.78
CA LEU A 54 10.75 0.02 -4.70
C LEU A 54 11.38 1.35 -5.12
N ILE A 55 10.57 2.37 -5.40
CA ILE A 55 11.05 3.72 -5.69
C ILE A 55 11.77 4.32 -4.48
N GLY A 56 11.21 4.18 -3.27
CA GLY A 56 11.85 4.64 -2.04
C GLY A 56 13.20 3.98 -1.78
N VAL A 57 13.31 2.66 -2.02
CA VAL A 57 14.56 1.91 -1.91
C VAL A 57 15.57 2.35 -2.97
N LEU A 58 15.15 2.53 -4.22
CA LEU A 58 16.02 3.03 -5.29
C LEU A 58 16.57 4.42 -4.97
N LEU A 59 15.73 5.33 -4.48
CA LEU A 59 16.15 6.67 -4.06
C LEU A 59 17.12 6.62 -2.87
N TRP A 60 16.88 5.71 -1.92
CA TRP A 60 17.77 5.54 -0.78
C TRP A 60 19.15 4.99 -1.19
N VAL A 61 19.18 4.02 -2.11
CA VAL A 61 20.44 3.48 -2.67
C VAL A 61 21.16 4.51 -3.53
N ALA A 62 20.45 5.33 -4.29
CA ALA A 62 21.06 6.33 -5.18
C ALA A 62 21.62 7.58 -4.44
N VAL A 63 21.08 7.89 -3.26
CA VAL A 63 21.52 9.03 -2.43
C VAL A 63 22.65 8.65 -1.48
N LYS A 64 22.87 7.35 -1.28
CA LYS A 64 23.95 6.79 -0.47
C LYS A 64 25.21 6.54 -1.30
#